data_AF-A0A8H4VL81-F1
#
_entry.id   AF-A0A8H4VL81-F1
#
_cell.length_a   1.000
_cell.length_b   1.000
_cell.length_c   1.000
_cell.angle_alpha   90.00
_cell.angle_beta   90.00
_cell.angle_gamma   90.00
#
_symmetry.space_group_name_H-M   'P 1'
#
loop_
_entity.id
_entity.type
_entity.pdbx_description
1 polymer ?
#
loop_
_entity_poly.entity_id
_entity_poly.type
_entity_poly.pdbx_seq_one_letter_code
_entity_poly.pdbx_strand_id
1 'polypeptide(L)'
;MTDSFTLVDPKGWEYDLHSVYSAYVGYFQTYNVPWYDRSWGHLFETFDEFLAFSWPVITVTDSTTGKGHIVTRLNSIGAFLKMIKTRFGETLPQAPNILQVFPFETSSRHLRHVSDYSSYKKMHSTLPAAALSAFKVRVRAGNPQAIREVWEKKDKTFMAIDFEWNERNEKSVLEWGYAAVRCGHLDALGHWPPIPNTNYRKGHYIVSEYVDKVVNKYSPNYPWQYAFGESQVASKTKLPQIIQAVISSLASPDSETIPNTLVLVAHNIQGDLARLEEMKIKLPHNMLVIDTMVYERYLYTNGMRGVMQDPKGEKIRAAGSNLSLENLIHSLSMPTPSGSPSHKPDTRQPTPFSPHPLLSKCTLHNAGNDAFLCLYALQCLLDPQNTQTPIVVHKRPKVGSNVMFASNAAYTTPMLSTSHSMPQMIPTINGNSSMAMGYNGYASAITPTVSMLGMSVVPQRPSSAYDLAEEFGQMNVGQRSNGGQQYLSSPARVNARRYNSASSLSRREG
;
A
#
# COMPACT_ATOMS: atom_id res chain seq x y z
N MET A 1 17.79 -34.38 -11.39
CA MET A 1 18.45 -33.73 -10.25
C MET A 1 17.40 -33.55 -9.18
N THR A 2 17.53 -34.25 -8.06
CA THR A 2 16.65 -34.05 -6.90
C THR A 2 16.95 -32.68 -6.32
N ASP A 3 16.05 -31.71 -6.53
CA ASP A 3 16.12 -30.42 -5.83
C ASP A 3 16.10 -30.71 -4.33
N SER A 4 17.27 -30.64 -3.68
CA SER A 4 17.32 -30.75 -2.23
C SER A 4 16.66 -29.51 -1.65
N PHE A 5 15.47 -29.67 -1.07
CA PHE A 5 14.76 -28.61 -0.36
C PHE A 5 15.44 -28.30 0.98
N THR A 6 16.62 -27.71 0.92
CA THR A 6 17.37 -27.30 2.11
C THR A 6 16.98 -25.87 2.46
N LEU A 7 16.44 -25.67 3.66
CA LEU A 7 16.14 -24.36 4.21
C LEU A 7 17.27 -23.94 5.16
N VAL A 8 17.66 -22.67 5.10
CA VAL A 8 18.70 -22.08 5.95
C VAL A 8 18.23 -20.79 6.61
N ASP A 9 18.77 -20.48 7.78
CA ASP A 9 18.62 -19.17 8.42
C ASP A 9 19.33 -18.09 7.57
N PRO A 10 18.69 -16.96 7.22
CA PRO A 10 19.33 -15.84 6.54
C PRO A 10 20.51 -15.22 7.30
N LYS A 11 20.59 -15.37 8.62
CA LYS A 11 21.68 -14.82 9.42
C LYS A 11 23.04 -15.37 8.96
N GLY A 12 24.00 -14.49 8.67
CA GLY A 12 25.32 -14.83 8.15
C GLY A 12 25.41 -15.00 6.62
N TRP A 13 24.31 -14.78 5.90
CA TRP A 13 24.27 -14.68 4.43
C TRP A 13 24.26 -13.23 4.01
N GLU A 14 25.45 -12.63 3.98
CA GLU A 14 25.58 -11.17 3.98
C GLU A 14 26.36 -10.64 2.78
N TYR A 15 26.93 -11.49 1.91
CA TYR A 15 27.79 -11.02 0.83
C TYR A 15 27.08 -11.17 -0.51
N ASP A 16 26.79 -10.06 -1.19
CA ASP A 16 26.18 -10.10 -2.51
C ASP A 16 27.10 -10.81 -3.51
N LEU A 17 26.61 -11.87 -4.16
CA LEU A 17 27.43 -12.76 -4.98
C LEU A 17 28.05 -12.03 -6.19
N HIS A 18 27.29 -11.16 -6.85
CA HIS A 18 27.82 -10.40 -7.98
C HIS A 18 28.87 -9.39 -7.52
N SER A 19 28.68 -8.81 -6.33
CA SER A 19 29.67 -7.93 -5.73
C SER A 19 30.99 -8.64 -5.43
N VAL A 20 30.97 -9.93 -5.02
CA VAL A 20 32.20 -10.73 -4.79
C VAL A 20 33.02 -10.77 -6.08
N TYR A 21 32.41 -11.14 -7.21
CA TYR A 21 33.08 -11.15 -8.51
C TYR A 21 33.66 -9.77 -8.86
N SER A 22 32.83 -8.72 -8.79
CA SER A 22 33.26 -7.36 -9.15
C SER A 22 34.38 -6.82 -8.26
N ALA A 23 34.39 -7.18 -6.96
CA ALA A 23 35.41 -6.78 -6.01
C ALA A 23 36.77 -7.40 -6.35
N TYR A 24 36.81 -8.66 -6.80
CA TYR A 24 38.04 -9.29 -7.27
C TYR A 24 38.55 -8.67 -8.56
N VAL A 25 37.68 -8.45 -9.56
CA VAL A 25 38.08 -7.78 -10.80
C VAL A 25 38.65 -6.39 -10.52
N GLY A 26 37.99 -5.61 -9.66
CA GLY A 26 38.48 -4.29 -9.21
C GLY A 26 39.79 -4.36 -8.42
N TYR A 27 39.95 -5.38 -7.56
CA TYR A 27 41.20 -5.64 -6.83
C TYR A 27 42.36 -5.91 -7.80
N PHE A 28 42.16 -6.74 -8.83
CA PHE A 28 43.21 -7.03 -9.81
C PHE A 28 43.66 -5.77 -10.55
N GLN A 29 42.70 -4.92 -10.94
CA GLN A 29 43.00 -3.65 -11.59
C GLN A 29 43.76 -2.70 -10.66
N THR A 30 43.30 -2.57 -9.41
CA THR A 30 43.88 -1.62 -8.43
C THR A 30 45.33 -1.98 -8.07
N TYR A 31 45.62 -3.27 -7.93
CA TYR A 31 46.94 -3.77 -7.53
C TYR A 31 47.77 -4.28 -8.70
N ASN A 32 47.33 -4.03 -9.94
CA ASN A 32 47.99 -4.48 -11.17
C ASN A 32 48.37 -5.98 -11.14
N VAL A 33 47.45 -6.82 -10.65
CA VAL A 33 47.65 -8.27 -10.59
C VAL A 33 47.45 -8.83 -12.00
N PRO A 34 48.46 -9.50 -12.61
CA PRO A 34 48.33 -10.10 -13.94
C PRO A 34 47.53 -11.42 -13.84
N TRP A 35 46.26 -11.31 -13.46
CA TRP A 35 45.38 -12.45 -13.17
C TRP A 35 45.14 -13.34 -14.40
N TYR A 36 45.19 -12.77 -15.61
CA TYR A 36 45.04 -13.48 -16.88
C TYR A 36 46.20 -14.45 -17.17
N ASP A 37 47.38 -14.23 -16.59
CA ASP A 37 48.52 -15.15 -16.69
C ASP A 37 48.52 -16.22 -15.58
N ARG A 38 47.58 -16.13 -14.63
CA ARG A 38 47.48 -17.08 -13.51
C ARG A 38 46.68 -18.30 -13.92
N SER A 39 47.02 -19.45 -13.35
CA SER A 39 46.36 -20.71 -13.69
C SER A 39 44.87 -20.75 -13.30
N TRP A 40 44.48 -19.96 -12.30
CA TRP A 40 43.08 -19.74 -11.88
C TRP A 40 42.39 -18.57 -12.60
N GLY A 41 43.10 -17.84 -13.48
CA GLY A 41 42.62 -16.62 -14.13
C GLY A 41 41.32 -16.82 -14.90
N HIS A 42 41.16 -17.98 -15.57
CA HIS A 42 39.95 -18.33 -16.32
C HIS A 42 38.65 -18.21 -15.51
N LEU A 43 38.69 -18.44 -14.19
CA LEU A 43 37.54 -18.28 -13.28
C LEU A 43 37.03 -16.83 -13.18
N PHE A 44 37.78 -15.85 -13.68
CA PHE A 44 37.44 -14.44 -13.65
C PHE A 44 37.32 -13.82 -15.05
N GLU A 45 37.43 -14.62 -16.13
CA GLU A 45 37.24 -14.14 -17.50
C GLU A 45 35.85 -13.57 -17.72
N THR A 46 34.83 -14.25 -17.17
CA THR A 46 33.45 -13.79 -17.16
C THR A 46 32.79 -14.11 -15.83
N PHE A 47 31.65 -13.47 -15.57
CA PHE A 47 30.83 -13.84 -14.42
C PHE A 47 30.31 -15.27 -14.52
N ASP A 48 30.10 -15.80 -15.73
CA ASP A 48 29.65 -17.19 -15.91
C ASP A 48 30.74 -18.19 -15.47
N GLU A 49 31.99 -17.97 -15.88
CA GLU A 49 33.13 -18.79 -15.43
C GLU A 49 33.34 -18.72 -13.92
N PHE A 50 33.10 -17.55 -13.32
CA PHE A 50 33.12 -17.39 -11.87
C PHE A 50 32.04 -18.22 -11.16
N LEU A 51 30.88 -18.40 -11.79
CA LEU A 51 29.79 -19.19 -11.25
C LEU A 51 30.09 -20.70 -11.27
N ALA A 52 31.04 -21.17 -12.10
CA ALA A 52 31.41 -22.60 -12.18
C ALA A 52 31.86 -23.22 -10.84
N PHE A 53 32.17 -22.40 -9.83
CA PHE A 53 32.37 -22.84 -8.45
C PHE A 53 31.11 -23.44 -7.79
N SER A 54 29.92 -23.31 -8.40
CA SER A 54 28.65 -23.77 -7.85
C SER A 54 28.35 -23.10 -6.50
N TRP A 55 28.18 -21.78 -6.51
CA TRP A 55 28.03 -20.96 -5.31
C TRP A 55 26.77 -21.32 -4.53
N PRO A 56 26.87 -21.66 -3.23
CA PRO A 56 25.71 -21.74 -2.36
C PRO A 56 25.19 -20.32 -2.12
N VAL A 57 23.90 -20.10 -2.35
CA VAL A 57 23.23 -18.79 -2.26
C VAL A 57 21.83 -18.87 -1.68
N ILE A 58 21.35 -17.73 -1.19
CA ILE A 58 19.94 -17.47 -0.90
C ILE A 58 19.53 -16.10 -1.46
N THR A 59 18.23 -15.86 -1.56
CA THR A 59 17.66 -14.54 -1.87
C THR A 59 17.22 -13.82 -0.61
N VAL A 60 17.70 -12.59 -0.41
CA VAL A 60 17.33 -11.71 0.71
C VAL A 60 16.98 -10.32 0.22
N THR A 61 16.33 -9.54 1.06
CA THR A 61 16.13 -8.11 0.87
C THR A 61 16.99 -7.36 1.87
N ASP A 62 17.73 -6.35 1.42
CA ASP A 62 18.49 -5.51 2.33
C ASP A 62 17.54 -4.65 3.18
N SER A 63 17.67 -4.75 4.51
CA SER A 63 16.83 -4.03 5.47
C SER A 63 17.00 -2.51 5.43
N THR A 64 18.15 -2.02 4.98
CA THR A 64 18.47 -0.58 4.90
C THR A 64 18.00 0.00 3.57
N THR A 65 18.34 -0.64 2.46
CA THR A 65 18.08 -0.13 1.11
C THR A 65 16.75 -0.63 0.51
N GLY A 66 16.20 -1.72 1.02
CA GLY A 66 15.00 -2.38 0.50
C GLY A 66 15.21 -3.14 -0.81
N LYS A 67 16.45 -3.28 -1.30
CA LYS A 67 16.76 -3.97 -2.56
C LYS A 67 16.90 -5.47 -2.36
N GLY A 68 16.47 -6.26 -3.34
CA GLY A 68 16.71 -7.70 -3.35
C GLY A 68 18.13 -8.04 -3.76
N HIS A 69 18.72 -9.06 -3.13
CA HIS A 69 20.09 -9.53 -3.36
C HIS A 69 20.15 -11.06 -3.44
N ILE A 70 21.10 -11.56 -4.24
CA ILE A 70 21.53 -12.96 -4.21
C ILE A 70 22.80 -13.00 -3.38
N VAL A 71 22.72 -13.56 -2.18
CA VAL A 71 23.80 -13.50 -1.19
C VAL A 71 24.42 -14.87 -0.97
N THR A 72 25.72 -14.85 -0.67
CA THR A 72 26.48 -15.99 -0.14
C THR A 72 27.06 -15.64 1.24
N ARG A 73 27.78 -16.57 1.85
CA ARG A 73 28.39 -16.42 3.18
C ARG A 73 29.91 -16.34 3.09
N LEU A 74 30.53 -15.74 4.11
CA LEU A 74 32.00 -15.62 4.19
C LEU A 74 32.70 -16.97 4.06
N ASN A 75 32.14 -18.02 4.67
CA ASN A 75 32.70 -19.38 4.59
C ASN A 75 32.74 -19.92 3.15
N SER A 76 31.79 -19.51 2.29
CA SER A 76 31.76 -19.93 0.88
C SER A 76 32.82 -19.20 0.06
N ILE A 77 33.06 -17.91 0.36
CA ILE A 77 34.19 -17.16 -0.20
C ILE A 77 35.51 -17.81 0.23
N GLY A 78 35.65 -18.16 1.51
CA GLY A 78 36.82 -18.89 2.02
C GLY A 78 37.01 -20.26 1.37
N ALA A 79 35.92 -20.98 1.08
CA ALA A 79 35.96 -22.25 0.37
C ALA A 79 36.42 -22.08 -1.09
N PHE A 80 35.98 -21.03 -1.78
CA PHE A 80 36.46 -20.67 -3.12
C PHE A 80 37.96 -20.36 -3.12
N LEU A 81 38.43 -19.55 -2.17
CA LEU A 81 39.86 -19.26 -2.00
C LEU A 81 40.68 -20.51 -1.68
N LYS A 82 40.16 -21.40 -0.82
CA LYS A 82 40.80 -22.68 -0.52
C LYS A 82 40.88 -23.57 -1.75
N MET A 83 39.81 -23.62 -2.57
CA MET A 83 39.79 -24.35 -3.83
C MET A 83 40.90 -23.86 -4.76
N ILE A 84 41.09 -22.54 -4.88
CA ILE A 84 42.17 -21.97 -5.68
C ILE A 84 43.53 -22.50 -5.20
N LYS A 85 43.78 -22.40 -3.88
CA LYS A 85 45.02 -22.89 -3.27
C LYS A 85 45.28 -24.38 -3.52
N THR A 86 44.25 -25.21 -3.35
CA THR A 86 44.42 -26.67 -3.46
C THR A 86 44.52 -27.15 -4.90
N ARG A 87 43.77 -26.53 -5.83
CA ARG A 87 43.68 -27.01 -7.22
C ARG A 87 44.78 -26.43 -8.11
N PHE A 88 45.22 -25.21 -7.83
CA PHE A 88 46.18 -24.48 -8.66
C PHE A 88 47.54 -24.25 -7.97
N GLY A 89 47.65 -24.53 -6.66
CA GLY A 89 48.90 -24.30 -5.92
C GLY A 89 49.21 -22.83 -5.66
N GLU A 90 48.31 -21.91 -6.01
CA GLU A 90 48.47 -20.46 -5.89
C GLU A 90 47.55 -19.90 -4.80
N THR A 91 47.96 -18.80 -4.15
CA THR A 91 47.11 -18.12 -3.16
C THR A 91 46.48 -16.86 -3.73
N LEU A 92 45.18 -16.69 -3.50
CA LEU A 92 44.46 -15.46 -3.79
C LEU A 92 43.99 -14.83 -2.47
N PRO A 93 44.33 -13.56 -2.17
CA PRO A 93 43.85 -12.89 -0.97
C PRO A 93 42.34 -12.62 -1.04
N GLN A 94 41.71 -12.34 0.09
CA GLN A 94 40.32 -11.87 0.08
C GLN A 94 40.25 -10.45 -0.49
N ALA A 95 39.40 -10.23 -1.49
CA ALA A 95 39.21 -8.89 -2.05
C ALA A 95 38.55 -7.95 -1.02
N PRO A 96 39.00 -6.68 -0.94
CA PRO A 96 38.30 -5.65 -0.17
C PRO A 96 36.99 -5.24 -0.87
N ASN A 97 36.16 -4.45 -0.19
CA ASN A 97 34.98 -3.78 -0.78
C ASN A 97 33.89 -4.70 -1.38
N ILE A 98 33.75 -5.93 -0.87
CA ILE A 98 32.59 -6.76 -1.17
C ILE A 98 31.35 -6.13 -0.52
N LEU A 99 30.25 -6.00 -1.27
CA LEU A 99 29.02 -5.41 -0.73
C LEU A 99 28.45 -6.34 0.35
N GLN A 100 28.38 -5.80 1.56
CA GLN A 100 27.69 -6.44 2.67
C GLN A 100 26.23 -5.98 2.70
N VAL A 101 25.32 -6.95 2.82
CA VAL A 101 23.87 -6.82 2.86
C VAL A 101 23.39 -7.23 4.24
N PHE A 102 22.39 -6.51 4.76
CA PHE A 102 21.75 -6.85 6.04
C PHE A 102 20.37 -7.47 5.78
N PRO A 103 20.21 -8.80 5.85
CA PRO A 103 18.95 -9.46 5.53
C PRO A 103 17.79 -8.92 6.37
N PHE A 104 16.71 -8.52 5.69
CA PHE A 104 15.44 -8.16 6.32
C PHE A 104 14.69 -9.40 6.81
N GLU A 105 14.82 -10.50 6.10
CA GLU A 105 14.04 -11.70 6.38
C GLU A 105 14.49 -12.42 7.65
N THR A 106 13.50 -12.78 8.48
CA THR A 106 13.69 -13.56 9.71
C THR A 106 13.32 -15.03 9.54
N SER A 107 12.59 -15.37 8.48
CA SER A 107 12.19 -16.74 8.15
C SER A 107 13.26 -17.46 7.33
N SER A 108 13.35 -18.78 7.47
CA SER A 108 14.26 -19.61 6.69
C SER A 108 14.06 -19.45 5.17
N ARG A 109 15.15 -19.56 4.41
CA ARG A 109 15.18 -19.37 2.95
C ARG A 109 15.73 -20.61 2.25
N HIS A 110 15.31 -20.81 1.01
CA HIS A 110 15.78 -21.91 0.18
C HIS A 110 17.24 -21.71 -0.19
N LEU A 111 18.09 -22.63 0.25
CA LEU A 111 19.46 -22.75 -0.20
C LEU A 111 19.48 -23.29 -1.63
N ARG A 112 20.13 -22.57 -2.53
CA ARG A 112 20.34 -22.97 -3.92
C ARG A 112 21.83 -22.98 -4.22
N HIS A 113 22.23 -23.77 -5.20
CA HIS A 113 23.58 -23.70 -5.76
C HIS A 113 23.48 -23.12 -7.17
N VAL A 114 24.25 -22.07 -7.44
CA VAL A 114 24.29 -21.39 -8.74
C VAL A 114 25.63 -21.69 -9.39
N SER A 115 25.59 -22.46 -10.47
CA SER A 115 26.76 -22.94 -11.20
C SER A 115 26.95 -22.27 -12.57
N ASP A 116 25.99 -21.47 -13.00
CA ASP A 116 25.93 -20.93 -14.37
C ASP A 116 25.06 -19.66 -14.43
N TYR A 117 25.24 -18.89 -15.50
CA TYR A 117 24.57 -17.62 -15.70
C TYR A 117 23.05 -17.77 -15.92
N SER A 118 22.58 -18.88 -16.47
CA SER A 118 21.15 -19.12 -16.70
C SER A 118 20.40 -19.30 -15.36
N SER A 119 20.96 -20.10 -14.45
CA SER A 119 20.42 -20.29 -13.10
C SER A 119 20.51 -19.00 -12.28
N TYR A 120 21.61 -18.25 -12.38
CA TYR A 120 21.72 -16.92 -11.78
C TYR A 120 20.64 -15.96 -12.31
N LYS A 121 20.49 -15.84 -13.63
CA LYS A 121 19.53 -14.94 -14.28
C LYS A 121 18.08 -15.26 -13.88
N LYS A 122 17.73 -16.55 -13.79
CA LYS A 122 16.42 -16.98 -13.29
C LYS A 122 16.19 -16.49 -11.86
N MET A 123 17.16 -16.68 -10.97
CA MET A 123 17.05 -16.20 -9.59
C MET A 123 16.99 -14.67 -9.51
N HIS A 124 17.83 -13.97 -10.29
CA HIS A 124 17.87 -12.52 -10.35
C HIS A 124 16.51 -11.92 -10.77
N SER A 125 15.80 -12.58 -11.70
CA SER A 125 14.47 -12.15 -12.13
C SER A 125 13.41 -12.16 -11.01
N THR A 126 13.66 -12.89 -9.91
CA THR A 126 12.76 -12.97 -8.74
C THR A 126 13.00 -11.88 -7.69
N LEU A 127 14.12 -11.15 -7.78
CA LEU A 127 14.49 -10.13 -6.78
C LEU A 127 13.45 -9.02 -6.61
N PRO A 128 12.81 -8.49 -7.68
CA PRO A 128 11.76 -7.49 -7.51
C PRO A 128 10.56 -7.99 -6.68
N ALA A 129 10.19 -9.27 -6.82
CA ALA A 129 9.11 -9.86 -6.05
C ALA A 129 9.49 -10.04 -4.57
N ALA A 130 10.73 -10.46 -4.29
CA ALA A 130 11.25 -10.51 -2.93
C ALA A 130 11.26 -9.11 -2.28
N ALA A 131 11.73 -8.10 -3.01
CA ALA A 131 11.76 -6.72 -2.55
C ALA A 131 10.35 -6.17 -2.28
N LEU A 132 9.38 -6.41 -3.17
CA LEU A 132 7.99 -6.02 -2.94
C LEU A 132 7.39 -6.70 -1.70
N SER A 133 7.64 -8.00 -1.52
CA SER A 133 7.17 -8.74 -0.35
C SER A 133 7.71 -8.14 0.95
N ALA A 134 9.02 -7.85 1.00
CA ALA A 134 9.64 -7.20 2.16
C ALA A 134 9.08 -5.78 2.38
N PHE A 135 8.90 -5.01 1.30
CA PHE A 135 8.33 -3.66 1.36
C PHE A 135 6.92 -3.65 1.95
N LYS A 136 6.05 -4.57 1.51
CA LYS A 136 4.71 -4.75 2.08
C LYS A 136 4.74 -5.03 3.58
N VAL A 137 5.63 -5.90 4.04
CA VAL A 137 5.78 -6.22 5.47
C VAL A 137 6.23 -4.98 6.24
N ARG A 138 7.21 -4.23 5.74
CA ARG A 138 7.70 -3.00 6.37
C ARG A 138 6.60 -1.93 6.49
N VAL A 139 5.84 -1.72 5.42
CA VAL A 139 4.70 -0.77 5.42
C VAL A 139 3.64 -1.21 6.43
N ARG A 140 3.25 -2.49 6.42
CA ARG A 140 2.28 -3.05 7.39
C ARG A 140 2.78 -2.98 8.83
N ALA A 141 4.08 -3.08 9.07
CA ALA A 141 4.69 -2.96 10.38
C ALA A 141 4.80 -1.50 10.88
N GLY A 142 4.39 -0.51 10.08
CA GLY A 142 4.46 0.89 10.47
C GLY A 142 5.85 1.51 10.32
N ASN A 143 6.75 0.94 9.50
CA ASN A 143 8.10 1.47 9.31
C ASN A 143 8.06 2.90 8.71
N PRO A 144 8.55 3.95 9.40
CA PRO A 144 8.38 5.33 8.96
C PRO A 144 9.06 5.65 7.65
N GLN A 145 10.25 5.09 7.42
CA GLN A 145 10.97 5.30 6.16
C GLN A 145 10.18 4.72 4.98
N ALA A 146 9.66 3.50 5.11
CA ALA A 146 8.88 2.86 4.06
C ALA A 146 7.57 3.62 3.78
N ILE A 147 6.83 4.02 4.82
CA ILE A 147 5.56 4.73 4.64
C ILE A 147 5.80 6.13 4.05
N ARG A 148 6.83 6.85 4.51
CA ARG A 148 7.21 8.15 3.95
C ARG A 148 7.58 8.04 2.49
N GLU A 149 8.35 7.02 2.09
CA GLU A 149 8.69 6.77 0.69
C GLU A 149 7.42 6.59 -0.19
N VAL A 150 6.38 5.90 0.31
CA VAL A 150 5.11 5.76 -0.42
C VAL A 150 4.41 7.11 -0.61
N TRP A 151 4.40 7.95 0.42
CA TRP A 151 3.77 9.28 0.39
C TRP A 151 4.51 10.26 -0.52
N GLU A 152 5.84 10.31 -0.40
CA GLU A 152 6.71 11.24 -1.13
C GLU A 152 6.81 10.96 -2.63
N LYS A 153 6.53 9.72 -3.06
CA LYS A 153 6.41 9.40 -4.50
C LYS A 153 5.23 10.10 -5.15
N LYS A 154 4.22 10.49 -4.36
CA LYS A 154 2.99 11.17 -4.80
C LYS A 154 2.26 10.48 -5.96
N ASP A 155 2.56 9.21 -6.24
CA ASP A 155 2.03 8.47 -7.39
C ASP A 155 0.92 7.48 -6.99
N LYS A 156 0.56 7.46 -5.70
CA LYS A 156 -0.43 6.55 -5.13
C LYS A 156 -1.80 7.17 -4.94
N THR A 157 -2.78 6.31 -4.76
CA THR A 157 -4.09 6.64 -4.23
C THR A 157 -4.20 6.05 -2.84
N PHE A 158 -4.39 6.88 -1.82
CA PHE A 158 -4.62 6.42 -0.45
C PHE A 158 -6.12 6.36 -0.22
N MET A 159 -6.63 5.23 0.26
CA MET A 159 -8.04 5.06 0.62
C MET A 159 -8.13 4.57 2.07
N ALA A 160 -8.60 5.45 2.95
CA ALA A 160 -9.03 5.04 4.27
C ALA A 160 -10.43 4.42 4.22
N ILE A 161 -10.61 3.35 4.98
CA ILE A 161 -11.91 2.70 5.19
C ILE A 161 -12.17 2.53 6.67
N ASP A 162 -13.45 2.36 7.00
CA ASP A 162 -13.89 1.95 8.32
C ASP A 162 -15.24 1.22 8.19
N PHE A 163 -15.51 0.26 9.09
CA PHE A 163 -16.78 -0.42 9.21
C PHE A 163 -17.34 -0.28 10.63
N GLU A 164 -18.64 -0.04 10.72
CA GLU A 164 -19.39 -0.28 11.95
C GLU A 164 -20.15 -1.60 11.83
N TRP A 165 -20.12 -2.42 12.87
CA TRP A 165 -20.83 -3.71 12.91
C TRP A 165 -21.53 -3.94 14.24
N ASN A 166 -22.50 -4.85 14.24
CA ASN A 166 -23.28 -5.18 15.43
C ASN A 166 -22.41 -5.90 16.48
N GLU A 167 -22.34 -5.37 17.70
CA GLU A 167 -21.61 -5.97 18.83
C GLU A 167 -22.09 -7.37 19.20
N ARG A 168 -23.36 -7.69 18.95
CA ARG A 168 -23.93 -9.01 19.25
C ARG A 168 -23.70 -10.00 18.12
N ASN A 169 -23.35 -9.52 16.93
CA ASN A 169 -23.09 -10.33 15.75
C ASN A 169 -22.20 -9.57 14.78
N GLU A 170 -20.88 -9.76 14.90
CA GLU A 170 -19.87 -9.04 14.13
C GLU A 170 -20.01 -9.21 12.60
N LYS A 171 -20.68 -10.28 12.14
CA LYS A 171 -20.99 -10.52 10.71
C LYS A 171 -22.04 -9.55 10.16
N SER A 172 -22.73 -8.82 11.02
CA SER A 172 -23.74 -7.84 10.64
C SER A 172 -23.12 -6.46 10.59
N VAL A 173 -22.54 -6.13 9.43
CA VAL A 173 -22.10 -4.77 9.12
C VAL A 173 -23.31 -3.84 9.05
N LEU A 174 -23.21 -2.72 9.76
CA LEU A 174 -24.22 -1.68 9.91
C LEU A 174 -23.92 -0.50 8.98
N GLU A 175 -22.64 -0.11 8.88
CA GLU A 175 -22.18 1.04 8.10
C GLU A 175 -20.84 0.73 7.44
N TRP A 176 -20.55 1.41 6.33
CA TRP A 176 -19.24 1.42 5.69
C TRP A 176 -18.89 2.83 5.24
N GLY A 177 -17.71 3.28 5.61
CA GLY A 177 -17.17 4.57 5.23
C GLY A 177 -15.89 4.45 4.43
N TYR A 178 -15.64 5.43 3.57
CA TYR A 178 -14.34 5.59 2.94
C TYR A 178 -14.00 7.06 2.69
N ALA A 179 -12.70 7.34 2.69
CA ALA A 179 -12.12 8.57 2.18
C ALA A 179 -10.90 8.23 1.33
N ALA A 180 -10.76 8.87 0.18
CA ALA A 180 -9.70 8.58 -0.77
C ALA A 180 -9.09 9.85 -1.36
N VAL A 181 -7.77 9.83 -1.56
CA VAL A 181 -7.00 10.90 -2.20
C VAL A 181 -6.12 10.33 -3.31
N ARG A 182 -6.26 10.86 -4.52
CA ARG A 182 -5.49 10.45 -5.71
C ARG A 182 -4.28 11.36 -5.87
N CYS A 183 -3.18 11.04 -5.19
CA CYS A 183 -1.99 11.91 -5.13
C CYS A 183 -1.41 12.18 -6.52
N GLY A 184 -1.34 11.16 -7.39
CA GLY A 184 -0.73 11.33 -8.73
C GLY A 184 -1.46 12.35 -9.60
N HIS A 185 -2.78 12.41 -9.49
CA HIS A 185 -3.58 13.41 -10.18
C HIS A 185 -3.38 14.82 -9.60
N LEU A 186 -3.33 14.93 -8.27
CA LEU A 186 -3.16 16.21 -7.59
C LEU A 186 -1.77 16.81 -7.83
N ASP A 187 -0.72 15.99 -7.79
CA ASP A 187 0.65 16.43 -8.07
C ASP A 187 0.80 16.92 -9.51
N ALA A 188 0.18 16.22 -10.48
CA ALA A 188 0.15 16.66 -11.89
C ALA A 188 -0.55 18.03 -12.08
N LEU A 189 -1.49 18.38 -11.20
CA LEU A 189 -2.17 19.68 -11.20
C LEU A 189 -1.45 20.75 -10.34
N GLY A 190 -0.35 20.42 -9.69
CA GLY A 190 0.35 21.31 -8.76
C GLY A 190 -0.41 21.56 -7.46
N HIS A 191 -1.36 20.69 -7.10
CA HIS A 191 -2.13 20.75 -5.87
C HIS A 191 -1.49 19.89 -4.78
N TRP A 192 -0.41 20.40 -4.18
CA TRP A 192 0.29 19.72 -3.09
C TRP A 192 0.56 20.66 -1.90
N PRO A 193 0.29 20.22 -0.65
CA PRO A 193 -0.33 18.95 -0.28
C PRO A 193 -1.84 18.90 -0.57
N PRO A 194 -2.46 17.71 -0.55
CA PRO A 194 -3.92 17.59 -0.65
C PRO A 194 -4.63 18.33 0.48
N ILE A 195 -5.70 19.05 0.14
CA ILE A 195 -6.58 19.72 1.09
C ILE A 195 -7.77 18.78 1.38
N PRO A 196 -7.96 18.30 2.62
CA PRO A 196 -8.95 17.25 2.93
C PRO A 196 -10.39 17.57 2.47
N ASN A 197 -10.83 18.82 2.62
CA ASN A 197 -12.21 19.19 2.27
C ASN A 197 -12.49 19.09 0.77
N THR A 198 -11.54 19.50 -0.06
CA THR A 198 -11.71 19.66 -1.51
C THR A 198 -11.16 18.49 -2.30
N ASN A 199 -10.05 17.89 -1.85
CA ASN A 199 -9.34 16.88 -2.62
C ASN A 199 -9.67 15.45 -2.21
N TYR A 200 -10.25 15.22 -1.02
CA TYR A 200 -10.68 13.88 -0.64
C TYR A 200 -12.03 13.55 -1.28
N ARG A 201 -12.06 12.47 -2.05
CA ARG A 201 -13.28 11.76 -2.40
C ARG A 201 -13.73 11.00 -1.16
N LYS A 202 -15.01 11.08 -0.81
CA LYS A 202 -15.53 10.54 0.45
C LYS A 202 -16.92 9.97 0.25
N GLY A 203 -17.28 8.96 1.04
CA GLY A 203 -18.61 8.39 1.00
C GLY A 203 -18.92 7.60 2.25
N HIS A 204 -20.22 7.46 2.51
CA HIS A 204 -20.75 6.78 3.67
C HIS A 204 -22.00 6.00 3.27
N TYR A 205 -22.05 4.71 3.61
CA TYR A 205 -23.15 3.81 3.30
C TYR A 205 -23.72 3.19 4.59
N ILE A 206 -25.04 3.26 4.72
CA ILE A 206 -25.80 2.67 5.83
C ILE A 206 -26.55 1.44 5.31
N VAL A 207 -26.54 0.35 6.07
CA VAL A 207 -27.24 -0.88 5.72
C VAL A 207 -28.71 -0.81 6.12
N SER A 208 -29.58 -0.82 5.10
CA SER A 208 -31.04 -0.60 5.22
C SER A 208 -31.77 -1.56 6.16
N GLU A 209 -31.24 -2.78 6.31
CA GLU A 209 -31.86 -3.83 7.09
C GLU A 209 -31.76 -3.57 8.58
N TYR A 210 -30.71 -2.86 9.01
CA TYR A 210 -30.34 -2.66 10.42
C TYR A 210 -30.50 -1.22 10.90
N VAL A 211 -30.50 -0.24 9.99
CA VAL A 211 -30.69 1.17 10.34
C VAL A 211 -31.94 1.36 11.19
N ASP A 212 -31.81 2.17 12.23
CA ASP A 212 -32.85 2.49 13.23
C ASP A 212 -33.40 1.29 14.03
N LYS A 213 -32.83 0.08 13.85
CA LYS A 213 -33.23 -1.16 14.56
C LYS A 213 -32.13 -1.72 15.44
N VAL A 214 -30.88 -1.56 15.02
CA VAL A 214 -29.70 -2.05 15.75
C VAL A 214 -28.92 -0.86 16.27
N VAL A 215 -28.78 -0.81 17.60
CA VAL A 215 -27.97 0.18 18.29
C VAL A 215 -26.98 -0.56 19.18
N ASN A 216 -25.70 -0.30 18.93
CA ASN A 216 -24.61 -0.83 19.74
C ASN A 216 -24.58 -0.18 21.13
N LYS A 217 -24.14 -0.92 22.15
CA LYS A 217 -24.15 -0.46 23.55
C LYS A 217 -22.80 0.13 23.98
N TYR A 218 -21.70 -0.49 23.58
CA TYR A 218 -20.35 -0.14 24.03
C TYR A 218 -19.61 0.77 23.05
N SER A 219 -19.91 0.64 21.76
CA SER A 219 -19.45 1.44 20.63
C SER A 219 -20.69 1.90 19.85
N PRO A 220 -21.44 2.89 20.38
CA PRO A 220 -22.70 3.33 19.81
C PRO A 220 -22.49 3.82 18.37
N ASN A 221 -23.35 3.40 17.45
CA ASN A 221 -23.27 3.77 16.05
C ASN A 221 -24.15 4.99 15.72
N TYR A 222 -23.69 5.86 14.82
CA TYR A 222 -24.37 7.12 14.48
C TYR A 222 -24.56 7.29 12.97
N PRO A 223 -25.43 6.48 12.33
CA PRO A 223 -25.54 6.39 10.86
C PRO A 223 -25.89 7.71 10.17
N TRP A 224 -26.68 8.56 10.84
CA TRP A 224 -27.15 9.83 10.29
C TRP A 224 -26.29 11.04 10.64
N GLN A 225 -25.16 10.84 11.35
CA GLN A 225 -24.28 11.93 11.79
C GLN A 225 -23.02 12.08 10.92
N TYR A 226 -23.12 11.71 9.63
CA TYR A 226 -22.04 11.88 8.68
C TYR A 226 -21.77 13.37 8.42
N ALA A 227 -20.59 13.84 8.83
CA ALA A 227 -20.23 15.25 8.91
C ALA A 227 -19.68 15.81 7.59
N PHE A 228 -19.23 14.94 6.68
CA PHE A 228 -18.48 15.33 5.49
C PHE A 228 -19.27 15.15 4.18
N GLY A 229 -20.54 14.75 4.23
CA GLY A 229 -21.34 14.56 3.02
C GLY A 229 -22.74 14.06 3.33
N GLU A 230 -23.34 13.35 2.38
CA GLU A 230 -24.63 12.69 2.54
C GLU A 230 -24.43 11.19 2.70
N SER A 231 -25.12 10.58 3.66
CA SER A 231 -25.18 9.13 3.80
C SER A 231 -26.04 8.53 2.69
N GLN A 232 -25.60 7.41 2.12
CA GLN A 232 -26.39 6.62 1.19
C GLN A 232 -26.92 5.36 1.88
N VAL A 233 -28.16 4.96 1.59
CA VAL A 233 -28.72 3.73 2.14
C VAL A 233 -28.60 2.62 1.09
N ALA A 234 -28.00 1.50 1.46
CA ALA A 234 -27.84 0.33 0.60
C ALA A 234 -28.35 -0.92 1.31
N SER A 235 -28.85 -1.90 0.54
CA SER A 235 -29.16 -3.20 1.11
C SER A 235 -27.89 -3.97 1.43
N LYS A 236 -27.96 -4.85 2.44
CA LYS A 236 -26.88 -5.76 2.83
C LYS A 236 -26.33 -6.55 1.65
N THR A 237 -27.21 -6.94 0.71
CA THR A 237 -26.84 -7.72 -0.48
C THR A 237 -26.07 -6.90 -1.52
N LYS A 238 -26.28 -5.57 -1.57
CA LYS A 238 -25.62 -4.66 -2.51
C LYS A 238 -24.31 -4.09 -1.99
N LEU A 239 -24.15 -3.99 -0.67
CA LEU A 239 -22.96 -3.41 -0.06
C LEU A 239 -21.64 -4.02 -0.56
N PRO A 240 -21.46 -5.36 -0.66
CA PRO A 240 -20.22 -5.94 -1.19
C PRO A 240 -19.93 -5.52 -2.64
N GLN A 241 -20.96 -5.40 -3.48
CA GLN A 241 -20.82 -4.97 -4.88
C GLN A 241 -20.35 -3.51 -4.95
N ILE A 242 -20.89 -2.65 -4.10
CA ILE A 242 -20.52 -1.23 -3.98
C ILE A 242 -19.04 -1.13 -3.56
N ILE A 243 -18.63 -1.83 -2.50
CA ILE A 243 -17.26 -1.78 -2.00
C ILE A 243 -16.27 -2.27 -3.06
N GLN A 244 -16.57 -3.40 -3.71
CA GLN A 244 -15.73 -3.95 -4.78
C GLN A 244 -15.59 -2.97 -5.96
N ALA A 245 -16.68 -2.30 -6.35
CA ALA A 245 -16.67 -1.30 -7.42
C ALA A 245 -15.80 -0.08 -7.05
N VAL A 246 -15.91 0.42 -5.81
CA VAL A 246 -15.07 1.54 -5.34
C VAL A 246 -13.59 1.16 -5.34
N ILE A 247 -13.23 0.02 -4.75
CA ILE A 247 -11.83 -0.47 -4.68
C ILE A 247 -11.26 -0.69 -6.08
N SER A 248 -11.98 -1.40 -6.94
CA SER A 248 -11.51 -1.69 -8.31
C SER A 248 -11.38 -0.43 -9.18
N SER A 249 -12.17 0.62 -8.93
CA SER A 249 -12.05 1.90 -9.64
C SER A 249 -10.79 2.72 -9.25
N LEU A 250 -10.07 2.32 -8.21
CA LEU A 250 -8.88 3.00 -7.69
C LEU A 250 -7.61 2.14 -7.79
N ALA A 251 -7.76 0.82 -7.83
CA ALA A 251 -6.66 -0.12 -7.91
C ALA A 251 -6.09 -0.21 -9.34
N SER A 252 -4.77 -0.35 -9.44
CA SER A 252 -4.11 -0.80 -10.66
C SER A 252 -4.24 -2.31 -10.82
N PRO A 253 -3.92 -2.87 -12.01
CA PRO A 253 -3.76 -4.30 -12.19
C PRO A 253 -2.79 -4.92 -11.17
N ASP A 254 -3.00 -6.20 -10.90
CA ASP A 254 -2.21 -6.97 -9.96
C ASP A 254 -0.81 -7.28 -10.52
N SER A 255 0.22 -7.34 -9.68
CA SER A 255 1.61 -7.54 -10.10
C SER A 255 2.48 -8.10 -8.98
N GLU A 256 3.27 -9.12 -9.28
CA GLU A 256 4.19 -9.73 -8.30
C GLU A 256 5.41 -8.85 -7.98
N THR A 257 5.70 -7.83 -8.80
CA THR A 257 6.96 -7.07 -8.75
C THR A 257 6.77 -5.58 -8.51
N ILE A 258 5.55 -5.06 -8.65
CA ILE A 258 5.23 -3.63 -8.52
C ILE A 258 4.09 -3.46 -7.51
N PRO A 259 4.21 -2.55 -6.53
CA PRO A 259 3.12 -2.27 -5.60
C PRO A 259 1.92 -1.66 -6.33
N ASN A 260 0.71 -1.97 -5.87
CA ASN A 260 -0.51 -1.39 -6.43
C ASN A 260 -0.49 0.14 -6.31
N THR A 261 -1.18 0.83 -7.23
CA THR A 261 -1.40 2.28 -7.08
C THR A 261 -2.29 2.60 -5.88
N LEU A 262 -3.18 1.69 -5.49
CA LEU A 262 -4.01 1.82 -4.30
C LEU A 262 -3.25 1.40 -3.04
N VAL A 263 -3.36 2.23 -2.01
CA VAL A 263 -2.87 1.98 -0.65
C VAL A 263 -4.09 1.99 0.27
N LEU A 264 -4.34 0.88 0.95
CA LEU A 264 -5.42 0.78 1.93
C LEU A 264 -4.95 1.35 3.27
N VAL A 265 -5.79 2.19 3.87
CA VAL A 265 -5.54 2.82 5.15
C VAL A 265 -6.69 2.48 6.10
N ALA A 266 -6.41 2.20 7.37
CA ALA A 266 -7.41 2.17 8.42
C ALA A 266 -6.75 2.42 9.78
N HIS A 267 -7.54 2.44 10.84
CA HIS A 267 -7.06 2.59 12.20
C HIS A 267 -7.43 1.32 12.97
N ASN A 268 -6.45 0.51 13.36
CA ASN A 268 -6.67 -0.85 13.87
C ASN A 268 -7.35 -1.78 12.82
N ILE A 269 -6.68 -1.92 11.67
CA ILE A 269 -7.23 -2.43 10.40
C ILE A 269 -7.72 -3.89 10.42
N GLN A 270 -7.40 -4.65 11.46
CA GLN A 270 -7.66 -6.09 11.51
C GLN A 270 -9.16 -6.41 11.41
N GLY A 271 -10.01 -5.59 12.05
CA GLY A 271 -11.46 -5.73 11.97
C GLY A 271 -11.97 -5.51 10.55
N ASP A 272 -11.52 -4.44 9.90
CA ASP A 272 -11.91 -4.08 8.52
C ASP A 272 -11.53 -5.15 7.51
N LEU A 273 -10.30 -5.70 7.60
CA LEU A 273 -9.86 -6.78 6.71
C LEU A 273 -10.71 -8.03 6.86
N ALA A 274 -11.09 -8.38 8.09
CA ALA A 274 -11.97 -9.52 8.33
C ALA A 274 -13.37 -9.27 7.72
N ARG A 275 -13.91 -8.05 7.80
CA ARG A 275 -15.20 -7.71 7.16
C ARG A 275 -15.12 -7.79 5.63
N LEU A 276 -14.03 -7.32 5.04
CA LEU A 276 -13.79 -7.43 3.59
C LEU A 276 -13.72 -8.90 3.14
N GLU A 277 -13.00 -9.74 3.88
CA GLU A 277 -12.88 -11.18 3.61
C GLU A 277 -14.23 -11.90 3.72
N GLU A 278 -15.00 -11.65 4.79
CA GLU A 278 -16.32 -12.24 4.98
C GLU A 278 -17.32 -11.85 3.88
N MET A 279 -17.23 -10.61 3.38
CA MET A 279 -18.01 -10.13 2.24
C MET A 279 -17.48 -10.63 0.88
N LYS A 280 -16.40 -11.42 0.86
CA LYS A 280 -15.72 -11.95 -0.34
C LYS A 280 -15.23 -10.85 -1.28
N ILE A 281 -14.84 -9.70 -0.72
CA ILE A 281 -14.26 -8.60 -1.48
C ILE A 281 -12.81 -8.96 -1.80
N LYS A 282 -12.46 -8.92 -3.08
CA LYS A 282 -11.13 -9.24 -3.57
C LYS A 282 -10.24 -8.00 -3.54
N LEU A 283 -9.19 -8.07 -2.74
CA LEU A 283 -8.12 -7.09 -2.70
C LEU A 283 -6.95 -7.53 -3.60
N PRO A 284 -6.30 -6.62 -4.35
CA PRO A 284 -5.09 -6.96 -5.11
C PRO A 284 -3.99 -7.50 -4.19
N HIS A 285 -3.26 -8.54 -4.59
CA HIS A 285 -2.23 -9.13 -3.73
C HIS A 285 -1.05 -8.18 -3.55
N ASN A 286 -0.83 -7.26 -4.46
CA ASN A 286 0.25 -6.28 -4.42
C ASN A 286 -0.12 -4.96 -3.71
N MET A 287 -1.30 -4.88 -3.11
CA MET A 287 -1.76 -3.69 -2.39
C MET A 287 -0.97 -3.47 -1.10
N LEU A 288 -0.60 -2.21 -0.84
CA LEU A 288 0.01 -1.79 0.42
C LEU A 288 -1.08 -1.50 1.45
N VAL A 289 -0.79 -1.77 2.72
CA VAL A 289 -1.74 -1.60 3.83
C VAL A 289 -1.06 -0.83 4.96
N ILE A 290 -1.60 0.34 5.29
CA ILE A 290 -1.13 1.19 6.38
C ILE A 290 -2.16 1.17 7.50
N ASP A 291 -1.75 0.71 8.67
CA ASP A 291 -2.52 0.88 9.90
C ASP A 291 -2.00 2.12 10.64
N THR A 292 -2.82 3.15 10.73
CA THR A 292 -2.46 4.43 11.36
C THR A 292 -2.16 4.29 12.84
N MET A 293 -2.78 3.35 13.56
CA MET A 293 -2.49 3.05 14.97
C MET A 293 -1.08 2.48 15.11
N VAL A 294 -0.71 1.53 14.25
CA VAL A 294 0.61 0.89 14.27
C VAL A 294 1.70 1.88 13.86
N TYR A 295 1.46 2.65 12.79
CA TYR A 295 2.39 3.68 12.33
C TYR A 295 2.63 4.73 13.42
N GLU A 296 1.56 5.22 14.04
CA GLU A 296 1.65 6.20 15.11
C GLU A 296 2.45 5.68 16.31
N ARG A 297 2.15 4.47 16.78
CA ARG A 297 2.88 3.84 17.88
C ARG A 297 4.36 3.73 17.56
N TYR A 298 4.71 3.39 16.31
CA TYR A 298 6.10 3.32 15.88
C TYR A 298 6.76 4.69 16.00
N LEU A 299 6.13 5.74 15.47
CA LEU A 299 6.64 7.11 15.56
C LEU A 299 6.84 7.53 17.02
N TYR A 300 5.89 7.25 17.91
CA TYR A 300 6.00 7.58 19.33
C TYR A 300 7.15 6.82 20.02
N THR A 301 7.24 5.51 19.80
CA THR A 301 8.27 4.66 20.42
C THR A 301 9.68 5.07 20.00
N ASN A 302 9.84 5.62 18.80
CA ASN A 302 11.12 6.12 18.28
C ASN A 302 11.35 7.61 18.58
N GLY A 303 10.53 8.23 19.44
CA GLY A 303 10.66 9.62 19.85
C GLY A 303 10.25 10.66 18.79
N MET A 304 9.75 10.23 17.63
CA MET A 304 9.39 11.11 16.50
C MET A 304 8.11 11.93 16.75
N ARG A 305 7.31 11.57 17.76
CA ARG A 305 6.14 12.33 18.22
C ARG A 305 6.44 13.23 19.44
N GLY A 306 7.65 13.18 19.99
CA GLY A 306 8.00 13.84 21.25
C GLY A 306 7.32 13.20 22.47
N VAL A 307 7.47 13.83 23.64
CA VAL A 307 6.79 13.41 24.87
C VAL A 307 5.31 13.78 24.76
N MET A 308 4.44 12.80 24.94
CA MET A 308 2.98 12.98 24.89
C MET A 308 2.37 12.68 26.24
N GLN A 309 1.32 13.41 26.62
CA GLN A 309 0.51 13.05 27.78
C GLN A 309 -0.54 12.00 27.39
N ASP A 310 -0.92 11.16 28.34
CA ASP A 310 -2.01 10.21 28.18
C ASP A 310 -3.32 11.00 27.98
N PRO A 311 -4.13 10.70 26.95
CA PRO A 311 -5.43 11.33 26.78
C PRO A 311 -6.35 11.23 28.01
N LYS A 312 -6.15 10.21 28.87
CA LYS A 312 -6.95 9.97 30.08
C LYS A 312 -6.38 10.63 31.35
N GLY A 313 -5.26 11.36 31.30
CA GLY A 313 -4.76 12.07 32.48
C GLY A 313 -3.42 12.80 32.31
N GLU A 314 -2.95 13.47 33.36
CA GLU A 314 -1.71 14.28 33.35
C GLU A 314 -0.41 13.46 33.23
N LYS A 315 -0.50 12.13 33.18
CA LYS A 315 0.67 11.25 33.12
C LYS A 315 1.25 11.24 31.71
N ILE A 316 2.56 11.09 31.62
CA ILE A 316 3.24 10.84 30.35
C ILE A 316 2.74 9.51 29.80
N ARG A 317 2.38 9.49 28.52
CA ARG A 317 1.92 8.29 27.80
C ARG A 317 3.01 7.22 27.82
N ALA A 318 2.65 5.99 28.17
CA ALA A 318 3.61 4.87 28.20
C ALA A 318 4.14 4.53 26.80
N ALA A 319 5.43 4.20 26.69
CA ALA A 319 6.03 3.72 25.45
C ALA A 319 5.34 2.44 24.96
N GLY A 320 5.11 2.33 23.65
CA GLY A 320 4.41 1.19 23.04
C GLY A 320 2.88 1.16 23.23
N SER A 321 2.28 2.13 23.94
CA SER A 321 0.82 2.24 24.02
C SER A 321 0.20 2.61 22.66
N ASN A 322 -1.07 2.26 22.45
CA ASN A 322 -1.84 2.64 21.27
C ASN A 322 -2.75 3.84 21.60
N LEU A 323 -3.02 4.70 20.62
CA LEU A 323 -4.13 5.66 20.70
C LEU A 323 -5.34 5.11 19.96
N SER A 324 -6.54 5.38 20.47
CA SER A 324 -7.76 5.34 19.65
C SER A 324 -7.71 6.46 18.61
N LEU A 325 -8.55 6.36 17.57
CA LEU A 325 -8.62 7.39 16.53
C LEU A 325 -8.93 8.77 17.14
N GLU A 326 -9.88 8.85 18.07
CA GLU A 326 -10.21 10.07 18.82
C GLU A 326 -8.97 10.72 19.44
N ASN A 327 -8.23 9.92 20.21
CA ASN A 327 -7.07 10.37 20.95
C ASN A 327 -5.91 10.71 20.02
N LEU A 328 -5.79 10.03 18.88
CA LEU A 328 -4.87 10.38 17.83
C LEU A 328 -5.20 11.77 17.28
N ILE A 329 -6.44 12.03 16.88
CA ILE A 329 -6.87 13.34 16.38
C ILE A 329 -6.63 14.44 17.42
N HIS A 330 -6.98 14.19 18.67
CA HIS A 330 -6.72 15.12 19.77
C HIS A 330 -5.21 15.42 19.89
N SER A 331 -4.36 14.39 19.82
CA SER A 331 -2.92 14.56 19.94
C SER A 331 -2.24 15.34 18.80
N LEU A 332 -2.83 15.33 17.60
CA LEU A 332 -2.31 16.07 16.44
C LEU A 332 -2.57 17.59 16.55
N SER A 333 -3.39 17.99 17.52
CA SER A 333 -3.85 19.36 17.72
C SER A 333 -3.03 20.12 18.75
N MET A 334 -2.25 19.39 19.54
CA MET A 334 -1.46 19.95 20.62
C MET A 334 -0.20 20.59 20.03
N PRO A 335 0.14 21.83 20.42
CA PRO A 335 1.43 22.41 20.05
C PRO A 335 2.54 21.48 20.53
N THR A 336 3.38 20.99 19.61
CA THR A 336 4.61 20.29 20.00
C THR A 336 5.44 21.24 20.85
N PRO A 337 5.78 20.89 22.11
CA PRO A 337 6.61 21.74 22.94
C PRO A 337 7.96 21.91 22.24
N SER A 338 8.19 23.10 21.68
CA SER A 338 9.43 23.45 21.01
C SER A 338 10.56 23.34 22.03
N GLY A 339 11.45 22.38 21.84
CA GLY A 339 12.54 22.03 22.76
C GLY A 339 13.62 23.10 22.86
N SER A 340 13.33 24.23 23.50
CA SER A 340 14.34 25.13 24.05
C SER A 340 14.47 24.84 25.55
N PRO A 341 15.55 24.16 26.01
CA PRO A 341 15.72 23.77 27.42
C PRO A 341 16.03 24.94 28.38
N SER A 342 15.77 26.20 28.01
CA SER A 342 16.44 27.36 28.60
C SER A 342 15.63 28.20 29.59
N HIS A 343 14.36 27.90 29.86
CA HIS A 343 13.59 28.69 30.82
C HIS A 343 13.12 27.87 32.02
N LYS A 344 13.42 28.41 33.20
CA LYS A 344 13.07 27.90 34.53
C LYS A 344 11.60 27.47 34.57
N PRO A 345 11.27 26.39 35.31
CA PRO A 345 9.90 25.92 35.44
C PRO A 345 9.05 27.00 36.10
N ASP A 346 8.27 27.71 35.29
CA ASP A 346 7.25 28.62 35.79
C ASP A 346 6.06 27.76 36.19
N THR A 347 5.73 27.77 37.48
CA THR A 347 4.73 26.93 38.18
C THR A 347 3.29 27.27 37.80
N ARG A 348 3.02 27.61 36.53
CA ARG A 348 1.67 27.89 36.05
C ARG A 348 0.97 26.56 35.76
N GLN A 349 -0.10 26.32 36.51
CA GLN A 349 -0.99 25.18 36.36
C GLN A 349 -1.37 24.98 34.89
N PRO A 350 -1.41 23.73 34.39
CA PRO A 350 -1.82 23.44 33.03
C PRO A 350 -3.27 23.92 32.84
N THR A 351 -3.47 24.83 31.88
CA THR A 351 -4.82 25.24 31.47
C THR A 351 -5.58 24.01 30.95
N PRO A 352 -6.87 23.86 31.29
CA PRO A 352 -7.68 22.71 30.87
C PRO A 352 -7.65 22.56 29.34
N PHE A 353 -7.45 21.32 28.89
CA PHE A 353 -7.40 20.93 27.50
C PHE A 353 -8.65 21.41 26.76
N SER A 354 -8.48 22.32 25.81
CA SER A 354 -9.57 22.71 24.91
C SER A 354 -9.71 21.65 23.82
N PRO A 355 -10.90 21.04 23.63
CA PRO A 355 -11.10 19.99 22.64
C PRO A 355 -10.81 20.51 21.23
N HIS A 356 -10.23 19.65 20.39
CA HIS A 356 -9.92 20.03 19.01
C HIS A 356 -11.18 20.51 18.26
N PRO A 357 -11.12 21.61 17.48
CA PRO A 357 -12.29 22.13 16.78
C PRO A 357 -13.00 21.15 15.85
N LEU A 358 -12.32 20.10 15.37
CA LEU A 358 -12.96 19.03 14.60
C LEU A 358 -13.83 18.12 15.45
N LEU A 359 -13.30 17.66 16.60
CA LEU A 359 -13.99 16.66 17.43
C LEU A 359 -15.26 17.23 18.05
N SER A 360 -15.34 18.54 18.25
CA SER A 360 -16.57 19.19 18.71
C SER A 360 -17.69 19.23 17.66
N LYS A 361 -17.38 18.97 16.38
CA LYS A 361 -18.33 19.05 15.26
C LYS A 361 -18.49 17.73 14.50
N CYS A 362 -17.64 16.75 14.76
CA CYS A 362 -17.61 15.47 14.06
C CYS A 362 -17.90 14.34 15.04
N THR A 363 -19.00 13.62 14.83
CA THR A 363 -19.36 12.47 15.67
C THR A 363 -18.54 11.25 15.25
N LEU A 364 -17.79 10.69 16.20
CA LEU A 364 -17.09 9.42 16.04
C LEU A 364 -18.07 8.24 16.10
N HIS A 365 -17.65 7.06 15.66
CA HIS A 365 -18.52 5.88 15.47
C HIS A 365 -19.58 6.09 14.39
N ASN A 366 -19.19 6.87 13.40
CA ASN A 366 -19.84 6.95 12.10
C ASN A 366 -18.76 6.56 11.10
N ALA A 367 -18.92 5.43 10.43
CA ALA A 367 -17.85 4.87 9.60
C ALA A 367 -17.31 5.86 8.55
N GLY A 368 -18.18 6.71 8.01
CA GLY A 368 -17.81 7.76 7.07
C GLY A 368 -16.91 8.84 7.68
N ASN A 369 -17.21 9.27 8.90
CA ASN A 369 -16.41 10.22 9.65
C ASN A 369 -15.06 9.62 10.04
N ASP A 370 -15.06 8.38 10.54
CA ASP A 370 -13.87 7.71 11.03
C ASP A 370 -12.88 7.40 9.91
N ALA A 371 -13.36 6.94 8.75
CA ALA A 371 -12.53 6.80 7.55
C ALA A 371 -11.92 8.15 7.11
N PHE A 372 -12.71 9.23 7.12
CA PHE A 372 -12.22 10.56 6.75
C PHE A 372 -11.14 11.07 7.72
N LEU A 373 -11.40 10.97 9.03
CA LEU A 373 -10.47 11.37 10.07
C LEU A 373 -9.21 10.49 10.08
N CYS A 374 -9.33 9.20 9.77
CA CYS A 374 -8.19 8.29 9.62
C CYS A 374 -7.25 8.72 8.50
N LEU A 375 -7.78 9.05 7.31
CA LEU A 375 -6.95 9.56 6.22
C LEU A 375 -6.31 10.90 6.57
N TYR A 376 -7.07 11.80 7.19
CA TYR A 376 -6.56 13.09 7.67
C TYR A 376 -5.43 12.90 8.70
N ALA A 377 -5.60 11.99 9.67
CA ALA A 377 -4.59 11.67 10.67
C ALA A 377 -3.30 11.16 10.02
N LEU A 378 -3.41 10.26 9.04
CA LEU A 378 -2.25 9.79 8.28
C LEU A 378 -1.53 10.96 7.60
N GLN A 379 -2.28 11.87 6.97
CA GLN A 379 -1.71 13.05 6.32
C GLN A 379 -0.99 13.95 7.32
N CYS A 380 -1.58 14.24 8.49
CA CYS A 380 -0.90 15.01 9.55
C CYS A 380 0.36 14.33 10.08
N LEU A 381 0.38 12.99 10.19
CA LEU A 381 1.56 12.25 10.62
C LEU A 381 2.70 12.30 9.59
N LEU A 382 2.38 12.49 8.31
CA LEU A 382 3.35 12.54 7.20
C LEU A 382 3.78 13.96 6.87
N ASP A 383 2.86 14.92 6.96
CA ASP A 383 3.06 16.32 6.62
C ASP A 383 2.34 17.24 7.64
N PRO A 384 2.86 17.32 8.88
CA PRO A 384 2.19 18.05 9.97
C PRO A 384 2.14 19.57 9.74
N GLN A 385 3.06 20.12 8.94
CA GLN A 385 3.18 21.56 8.75
C GLN A 385 2.27 22.12 7.66
N ASN A 386 1.98 21.33 6.62
CA ASN A 386 1.24 21.81 5.45
C ASN A 386 -0.18 21.24 5.37
N THR A 387 -0.54 20.28 6.24
CA THR A 387 -1.89 19.69 6.26
C THR A 387 -2.91 20.67 6.84
N GLN A 388 -3.91 21.04 6.05
CA GLN A 388 -5.00 21.91 6.47
C GLN A 388 -6.05 21.15 7.28
N THR A 389 -6.45 21.72 8.41
CA THR A 389 -7.55 21.18 9.22
C THR A 389 -8.86 21.21 8.43
N PRO A 390 -9.59 20.09 8.32
CA PRO A 390 -10.87 20.05 7.64
C PRO A 390 -11.91 20.97 8.30
N ILE A 391 -12.95 21.30 7.54
CA ILE A 391 -14.04 22.15 8.01
C ILE A 391 -15.30 21.31 7.97
N VAL A 392 -15.87 21.06 9.14
CA VAL A 392 -17.17 20.39 9.22
C VAL A 392 -18.27 21.39 8.88
N VAL A 393 -18.98 21.12 7.79
CA VAL A 393 -20.13 21.93 7.37
C VAL A 393 -21.39 21.17 7.76
N HIS A 394 -22.01 21.53 8.88
CA HIS A 394 -23.33 21.03 9.22
C HIS A 394 -24.34 21.58 8.21
N LYS A 395 -24.73 20.76 7.24
CA LYS A 395 -25.94 21.04 6.47
C LYS A 395 -27.10 20.87 7.43
N ARG A 396 -27.81 21.97 7.71
CA ARG A 396 -29.11 21.89 8.37
C ARG A 396 -29.96 20.94 7.52
N PRO A 397 -30.54 19.87 8.10
CA PRO A 397 -31.44 19.02 7.34
C PRO A 397 -32.51 19.92 6.75
N LYS A 398 -32.60 19.97 5.42
CA LYS A 398 -33.77 20.59 4.79
C LYS A 398 -34.93 19.75 5.25
N VAL A 399 -35.73 20.28 6.18
CA VAL A 399 -37.01 19.71 6.58
C VAL A 399 -37.91 19.81 5.35
N GLY A 400 -37.70 18.89 4.42
CA GLY A 400 -38.52 18.67 3.25
C GLY A 400 -39.64 17.75 3.68
N SER A 401 -40.75 18.37 4.07
CA SER A 401 -42.09 17.80 4.01
C SER A 401 -42.29 17.12 2.65
N ASN A 402 -42.02 15.82 2.56
CA ASN A 402 -42.62 14.84 1.65
C ASN A 402 -41.87 13.50 1.72
N VAL A 403 -42.13 12.73 2.77
CA VAL A 403 -42.11 11.27 2.67
C VAL A 403 -43.52 10.81 3.01
N MET A 404 -44.42 10.89 2.02
CA MET A 404 -45.63 10.08 2.09
C MET A 404 -45.19 8.62 2.03
N PHE A 405 -45.48 7.91 3.10
CA PHE A 405 -45.48 6.47 3.17
C PHE A 405 -46.30 5.91 2.00
N ALA A 406 -45.62 5.30 1.02
CA ALA A 406 -46.24 4.39 0.08
C ALA A 406 -46.48 3.04 0.77
N SER A 407 -47.48 3.02 1.67
CA SER A 407 -48.13 1.80 2.12
C SER A 407 -49.42 1.65 1.31
N ASN A 408 -49.46 0.68 0.38
CA ASN A 408 -50.58 -0.27 0.31
C ASN A 408 -50.36 -1.29 -0.82
N ALA A 409 -50.15 -2.53 -0.39
CA ALA A 409 -50.58 -3.70 -1.11
C ALA A 409 -52.11 -3.74 -1.12
N ALA A 410 -52.71 -3.83 -2.30
CA ALA A 410 -54.06 -4.31 -2.49
C ALA A 410 -54.13 -5.04 -3.84
N TYR A 411 -54.01 -6.36 -3.78
CA TYR A 411 -54.38 -7.26 -4.86
C TYR A 411 -55.88 -7.10 -5.13
N THR A 412 -56.25 -6.59 -6.31
CA THR A 412 -57.59 -6.72 -6.86
C THR A 412 -57.48 -7.28 -8.27
N THR A 413 -57.99 -8.49 -8.47
CA THR A 413 -58.34 -9.05 -9.78
C THR A 413 -59.59 -8.34 -10.31
N PRO A 414 -59.74 -8.20 -11.65
CA PRO A 414 -60.72 -9.06 -12.31
C PRO A 414 -60.36 -9.52 -13.75
N MET A 415 -60.68 -10.80 -14.00
CA MET A 415 -61.38 -11.43 -15.14
C MET A 415 -61.27 -10.92 -16.59
N LEU A 416 -60.95 -11.90 -17.45
CA LEU A 416 -61.48 -12.21 -18.80
C LEU A 416 -61.33 -11.21 -19.96
N SER A 417 -60.53 -11.57 -20.97
CA SER A 417 -61.06 -11.73 -22.34
C SER A 417 -60.18 -12.62 -23.22
N THR A 418 -60.84 -13.16 -24.24
CA THR A 418 -60.60 -14.33 -25.07
C THR A 418 -59.60 -14.17 -26.23
N SER A 419 -59.05 -15.33 -26.63
CA SER A 419 -58.69 -15.76 -27.99
C SER A 419 -57.52 -15.08 -28.72
N HIS A 420 -56.49 -15.84 -29.09
CA HIS A 420 -56.26 -16.35 -30.45
C HIS A 420 -55.05 -17.32 -30.48
N SER A 421 -55.05 -18.15 -31.50
CA SER A 421 -54.54 -19.52 -31.57
C SER A 421 -53.28 -19.70 -32.44
N MET A 422 -52.42 -20.65 -32.04
CA MET A 422 -51.55 -21.56 -32.85
C MET A 422 -50.26 -21.00 -33.51
N PRO A 423 -49.26 -21.84 -33.89
CA PRO A 423 -48.78 -23.08 -33.25
C PRO A 423 -47.22 -23.20 -33.16
N GLN A 424 -46.81 -24.31 -32.55
CA GLN A 424 -45.46 -24.76 -32.18
C GLN A 424 -44.52 -25.15 -33.31
N MET A 425 -43.21 -25.19 -33.01
CA MET A 425 -42.35 -26.33 -33.35
C MET A 425 -41.40 -26.68 -32.20
N ILE A 426 -41.40 -27.97 -31.85
CA ILE A 426 -40.48 -28.69 -30.98
C ILE A 426 -39.49 -29.44 -31.89
N PRO A 427 -38.26 -29.75 -31.43
CA PRO A 427 -37.95 -31.19 -31.38
C PRO A 427 -37.29 -31.61 -30.07
N THR A 428 -37.85 -32.68 -29.51
CA THR A 428 -37.30 -33.52 -28.44
C THR A 428 -36.83 -34.83 -29.09
N ILE A 429 -35.59 -35.25 -28.82
CA ILE A 429 -35.10 -36.64 -28.94
C ILE A 429 -34.08 -36.78 -27.78
N ASN A 430 -34.40 -37.38 -26.62
CA ASN A 430 -34.43 -38.81 -26.29
C ASN A 430 -33.11 -39.53 -26.69
N GLY A 431 -32.31 -40.17 -25.84
CA GLY A 431 -32.39 -40.55 -24.45
C GLY A 431 -31.31 -41.62 -24.20
N ASN A 432 -31.26 -42.07 -22.95
CA ASN A 432 -30.91 -43.42 -22.49
C ASN A 432 -29.50 -43.76 -21.98
N SER A 433 -29.54 -44.53 -20.88
CA SER A 433 -28.56 -45.50 -20.35
C SER A 433 -27.46 -44.94 -19.44
N SER A 434 -27.52 -45.06 -18.09
CA SER A 434 -27.46 -46.24 -17.18
C SER A 434 -26.04 -46.66 -16.77
N MET A 435 -25.91 -47.12 -15.51
CA MET A 435 -24.75 -47.74 -14.79
C MET A 435 -23.82 -46.72 -14.09
N ALA A 436 -23.73 -46.62 -12.76
CA ALA A 436 -23.39 -47.57 -11.69
C ALA A 436 -21.87 -47.76 -11.45
N MET A 437 -21.48 -47.59 -10.18
CA MET A 437 -20.29 -48.10 -9.46
C MET A 437 -18.87 -47.60 -9.83
N GLY A 438 -18.23 -46.97 -8.84
CA GLY A 438 -17.09 -47.62 -8.15
C GLY A 438 -15.65 -47.18 -8.47
N TYR A 439 -14.97 -46.73 -7.41
CA TYR A 439 -13.53 -46.90 -7.08
C TYR A 439 -12.41 -46.07 -7.75
N ASN A 440 -11.64 -45.44 -6.84
CA ASN A 440 -10.21 -45.11 -6.79
C ASN A 440 -9.32 -45.19 -8.05
N GLY A 441 -8.50 -44.14 -8.20
CA GLY A 441 -7.04 -44.32 -8.17
C GLY A 441 -6.25 -43.87 -9.40
N TYR A 442 -5.21 -43.09 -9.11
CA TYR A 442 -3.99 -42.85 -9.89
C TYR A 442 -3.97 -41.79 -11.02
N ALA A 443 -3.18 -40.76 -10.71
CA ALA A 443 -2.28 -39.97 -11.52
C ALA A 443 -2.09 -40.33 -13.00
N SER A 444 -2.09 -39.31 -13.86
CA SER A 444 -1.15 -39.19 -14.97
C SER A 444 -0.90 -37.73 -15.33
N ALA A 445 0.38 -37.42 -15.43
CA ALA A 445 0.93 -36.14 -15.86
C ALA A 445 0.68 -35.92 -17.35
N ILE A 446 0.36 -34.68 -17.73
CA ILE A 446 0.42 -34.22 -19.12
C ILE A 446 1.29 -32.97 -19.17
N THR A 447 2.45 -33.13 -19.79
CA THR A 447 3.33 -32.07 -20.29
C THR A 447 2.72 -31.45 -21.55
N PRO A 448 2.91 -30.14 -21.79
CA PRO A 448 2.92 -29.62 -23.15
C PRO A 448 4.33 -29.20 -23.55
N THR A 449 4.77 -29.84 -24.63
CA THR A 449 5.94 -29.53 -25.45
C THR A 449 5.83 -28.17 -26.12
N VAL A 450 6.96 -27.46 -26.12
CA VAL A 450 7.21 -26.22 -26.87
C VAL A 450 7.47 -26.57 -28.34
N SER A 451 6.94 -25.78 -29.26
CA SER A 451 7.46 -25.66 -30.62
C SER A 451 7.49 -24.19 -31.03
N MET A 452 8.70 -23.76 -31.38
CA MET A 452 9.06 -22.46 -31.93
C MET A 452 8.91 -22.46 -33.45
N LEU A 453 8.59 -21.27 -33.99
CA LEU A 453 8.86 -20.66 -35.31
C LEU A 453 7.70 -19.65 -35.50
N GLY A 454 7.85 -18.33 -35.62
CA GLY A 454 8.93 -17.52 -36.15
C GLY A 454 8.36 -16.72 -37.32
N MET A 455 7.81 -15.51 -37.08
CA MET A 455 7.63 -14.45 -38.09
C MET A 455 7.47 -13.07 -37.42
N SER A 456 8.27 -12.11 -37.89
CA SER A 456 8.22 -10.69 -37.56
C SER A 456 6.95 -10.04 -38.11
N VAL A 457 6.17 -9.36 -37.25
CA VAL A 457 5.20 -8.33 -37.65
C VAL A 457 5.26 -7.21 -36.61
N VAL A 458 5.54 -6.00 -37.07
CA VAL A 458 5.44 -4.74 -36.31
C VAL A 458 3.96 -4.39 -36.16
N PRO A 459 3.40 -4.20 -34.94
CA PRO A 459 2.09 -3.60 -34.80
C PRO A 459 2.22 -2.13 -34.37
N GLN A 460 1.59 -1.28 -35.19
CA GLN A 460 1.34 0.13 -34.94
C GLN A 460 0.57 0.36 -33.62
N ARG A 461 0.87 1.49 -32.99
CA ARG A 461 0.06 2.10 -31.91
C ARG A 461 -1.38 2.34 -32.38
N PRO A 462 -2.38 2.07 -31.54
CA PRO A 462 -3.63 2.82 -31.53
C PRO A 462 -3.62 3.86 -30.41
N SER A 463 -3.68 5.12 -30.84
CA SER A 463 -4.09 6.27 -30.04
C SER A 463 -5.62 6.44 -30.12
N SER A 464 -6.31 6.39 -28.99
CA SER A 464 -7.59 7.09 -28.70
C SER A 464 -8.03 6.66 -27.29
N ALA A 465 -7.88 7.49 -26.25
CA ALA A 465 -8.81 8.57 -25.90
C ALA A 465 -10.25 8.04 -25.72
N TYR A 466 -10.53 7.47 -24.53
CA TYR A 466 -11.87 7.46 -23.97
C TYR A 466 -11.91 8.57 -22.93
N ASP A 467 -12.52 9.67 -23.34
CA ASP A 467 -12.83 10.85 -22.56
C ASP A 467 -14.15 10.59 -21.81
N LEU A 468 -14.12 10.64 -20.48
CA LEU A 468 -15.28 10.48 -19.60
C LEU A 468 -15.61 11.82 -18.90
N ALA A 469 -15.30 12.95 -19.53
CA ALA A 469 -15.55 14.28 -18.98
C ALA A 469 -17.03 14.75 -19.03
N GLU A 470 -17.99 13.94 -19.48
CA GLU A 470 -19.36 14.41 -19.74
C GLU A 470 -20.49 13.87 -18.84
N GLU A 471 -20.21 13.27 -17.68
CA GLU A 471 -21.31 12.78 -16.81
C GLU A 471 -21.20 13.20 -15.35
N PHE A 472 -20.97 14.49 -15.05
CA PHE A 472 -21.42 15.09 -13.79
C PHE A 472 -21.53 16.62 -13.92
N GLY A 473 -22.74 17.16 -13.83
CA GLY A 473 -22.94 18.55 -13.39
C GLY A 473 -23.83 19.45 -14.26
N GLN A 474 -25.09 19.08 -14.46
CA GLN A 474 -26.11 20.11 -14.68
C GLN A 474 -26.28 20.92 -13.39
N MET A 475 -25.66 22.09 -13.31
CA MET A 475 -26.14 23.18 -12.46
C MET A 475 -26.17 24.49 -13.25
N ASN A 476 -27.40 24.99 -13.38
CA ASN A 476 -27.83 26.29 -13.87
C ASN A 476 -26.82 27.42 -13.60
N VAL A 477 -26.33 28.05 -14.68
CA VAL A 477 -25.73 29.38 -14.63
C VAL A 477 -26.85 30.39 -14.90
N GLY A 478 -27.20 31.14 -13.86
CA GLY A 478 -28.04 32.32 -13.97
C GLY A 478 -27.34 33.41 -14.77
N GLN A 479 -28.10 34.02 -15.68
CA GLN A 479 -27.78 35.25 -16.40
C GLN A 479 -27.17 36.32 -15.49
N ARG A 480 -26.04 36.89 -15.91
CA ARG A 480 -25.91 38.35 -16.03
C ARG A 480 -24.76 38.75 -16.96
N SER A 481 -25.06 39.84 -17.64
CA SER A 481 -24.49 40.38 -18.86
C SER A 481 -23.36 41.39 -18.65
N ASN A 482 -22.57 41.54 -19.72
CA ASN A 482 -21.83 42.71 -20.20
C ASN A 482 -20.55 43.17 -19.50
N GLY A 483 -19.46 43.06 -20.27
CA GLY A 483 -18.79 44.26 -20.80
C GLY A 483 -17.30 44.38 -20.49
N GLY A 484 -16.44 44.32 -21.51
CA GLY A 484 -15.10 44.90 -21.47
C GLY A 484 -14.00 44.06 -22.11
N GLN A 485 -13.77 44.28 -23.41
CA GLN A 485 -12.52 43.93 -24.09
C GLN A 485 -11.32 44.60 -23.41
N GLN A 486 -10.19 43.90 -23.25
CA GLN A 486 -8.85 44.50 -23.40
C GLN A 486 -7.72 43.46 -23.55
N TYR A 487 -7.02 43.62 -24.67
CA TYR A 487 -5.67 43.26 -25.10
C TYR A 487 -4.78 42.26 -24.32
N LEU A 488 -4.30 41.29 -25.11
CA LEU A 488 -3.15 40.41 -24.91
C LEU A 488 -1.84 41.20 -24.70
N SER A 489 -1.08 40.84 -23.66
CA SER A 489 0.39 40.94 -23.65
C SER A 489 0.99 39.94 -22.67
N SER A 490 1.92 39.12 -23.16
CA SER A 490 2.73 38.18 -22.38
C SER A 490 3.88 38.89 -21.68
N PRO A 491 4.31 38.48 -20.48
CA PRO A 491 5.63 38.82 -19.97
C PRO A 491 6.62 37.65 -20.08
N ALA A 492 7.86 38.07 -20.31
CA ALA A 492 9.03 37.29 -20.63
C ALA A 492 9.61 36.47 -19.46
N ARG A 493 10.35 35.44 -19.85
CA ARG A 493 11.23 34.60 -19.01
C ARG A 493 12.26 35.45 -18.26
N VAL A 494 12.39 35.21 -16.95
CA VAL A 494 13.50 35.70 -16.12
C VAL A 494 14.34 34.52 -15.64
N ASN A 495 15.62 34.58 -15.97
CA ASN A 495 16.70 33.73 -15.45
C ASN A 495 17.04 34.11 -14.00
N ALA A 496 17.18 33.12 -13.12
CA ALA A 496 17.88 33.26 -11.83
C ALA A 496 18.62 31.94 -11.53
N ARG A 497 19.93 31.91 -11.81
CA ARG A 497 21.06 32.11 -10.88
C ARG A 497 21.26 30.99 -9.85
N ARG A 498 22.30 30.20 -10.14
CA ARG A 498 23.02 29.27 -9.26
C ARG A 498 23.43 29.94 -7.94
N TYR A 499 23.18 29.28 -6.82
CA TYR A 499 23.89 29.48 -5.56
C TYR A 499 24.86 28.32 -5.35
N ASN A 500 26.16 28.64 -5.37
CA ASN A 500 27.23 27.81 -4.83
C ASN A 500 27.41 28.24 -3.36
N SER A 501 27.22 27.32 -2.40
CA SER A 501 27.66 27.51 -1.01
C SER A 501 28.95 26.74 -0.78
N ALA A 502 30.01 27.48 -0.47
CA ALA A 502 31.33 26.98 -0.12
C ALA A 502 31.33 26.34 1.28
N SER A 503 32.03 25.21 1.38
CA SER A 503 32.38 24.51 2.61
C SER A 503 33.60 25.15 3.28
N SER A 504 33.46 25.68 4.49
CA SER A 504 34.57 26.06 5.36
C SER A 504 34.94 24.90 6.28
N LEU A 505 36.09 24.28 6.01
CA LEU A 505 36.81 23.36 6.90
C LEU A 505 37.50 24.16 8.02
N SER A 506 37.21 23.84 9.28
CA SER A 506 38.04 24.21 10.42
C SER A 506 38.98 23.04 10.75
N ARG A 507 40.28 23.28 10.58
CA ARG A 507 41.35 22.51 11.22
C ARG A 507 41.43 22.93 12.68
N ARG A 508 41.49 21.96 13.60
CA ARG A 508 42.08 22.13 14.92
C ARG A 508 43.21 21.13 15.07
N GLU A 509 44.38 21.68 15.37
CA GLU A 509 45.54 20.98 15.89
C GLU A 509 45.29 20.55 17.34
N GLY A 510 45.93 19.44 17.70
CA GLY A 510 45.90 18.74 18.98
C GLY A 510 46.54 17.38 18.79
#